data_AF-A0A5D2FX23-F1
#
_entry.id   AF-A0A5D2FX23-F1
#
_cell.length_a   1.000
_cell.length_b   1.000
_cell.length_c   1.000
_cell.angle_alpha   90.00
_cell.angle_beta   90.00
_cell.angle_gamma   90.00
#
_symmetry.space_group_name_H-M   'P 1'
#
loop_
_entity.id
_entity.type
_entity.pdbx_description
1 polymer ?
#
loop_
_entity_poly.entity_id
_entity_poly.type
_entity_poly.pdbx_seq_one_letter_code
_entity_poly.pdbx_strand_id
1 'polypeptide(L)'
;MNSEDKTLVEIVDENKQIELAKYINYVSAPQAGAIATFSGTTRDTFEGKTVVELRYEAYVPMAIRNLKSICSSARSSWDLHSIAVAHRVGLVPVGETSVFISVSATHRADALDACKFLIDEL
;
A
#
# COMPACT_ATOMS: atom_id res chain seq x y z
N MET A 1 4.31 -25.54 -8.69
CA MET A 1 3.57 -25.95 -7.48
C MET A 1 3.54 -24.72 -6.58
N ASN A 2 2.34 -24.18 -6.37
CA ASN A 2 2.03 -22.80 -5.99
C ASN A 2 3.00 -22.17 -4.99
N SER A 3 3.78 -21.20 -5.48
CA SER A 3 4.18 -20.07 -4.64
C SER A 3 2.88 -19.45 -4.16
N GLU A 4 2.54 -19.57 -2.88
CA GLU A 4 1.47 -18.75 -2.30
C GLU A 4 1.73 -17.30 -2.73
N ASP A 5 0.72 -16.66 -3.33
CA ASP A 5 0.82 -15.28 -3.78
C ASP A 5 1.15 -14.38 -2.58
N LYS A 6 2.43 -14.04 -2.42
CA LYS A 6 2.95 -13.34 -1.24
C LYS A 6 2.40 -11.92 -1.17
N THR A 7 1.22 -11.80 -0.55
CA THR A 7 0.40 -10.60 -0.52
C THR A 7 0.01 -10.30 0.92
N LEU A 8 0.48 -9.16 1.43
CA LEU A 8 0.12 -8.64 2.74
C LEU A 8 -0.86 -7.49 2.58
N VAL A 9 -2.02 -7.58 3.22
CA VAL A 9 -3.01 -6.50 3.30
C VAL A 9 -3.32 -6.25 4.76
N GLU A 10 -3.14 -5.01 5.21
CA GLU A 10 -3.33 -4.63 6.62
C GLU A 10 -4.12 -3.32 6.73
N ILE A 11 -5.12 -3.32 7.61
CA ILE A 11 -5.78 -2.11 8.05
C ILE A 11 -5.22 -1.76 9.42
N VAL A 12 -4.54 -0.62 9.51
CA VAL A 12 -3.84 -0.16 10.72
C VAL A 12 -4.76 0.76 11.52
N ASP A 13 -4.80 0.58 12.83
CA ASP A 13 -5.61 1.42 13.73
C ASP A 13 -5.01 2.82 13.92
N GLU A 14 -5.82 3.74 14.44
CA GLU A 14 -5.41 5.15 14.60
C GLU A 14 -4.30 5.37 15.63
N ASN A 15 -4.05 4.40 16.51
CA ASN A 15 -3.04 4.50 17.56
C ASN A 15 -1.66 4.02 17.09
N LYS A 16 -1.54 3.59 15.83
CA LYS A 16 -0.30 3.09 15.25
C LYS A 16 0.04 3.83 13.97
N GLN A 17 1.31 4.18 13.83
CA GLN A 17 1.85 4.65 12.56
C GLN A 17 2.17 3.46 11.65
N ILE A 18 2.12 3.70 10.33
CA ILE A 18 2.55 2.71 9.36
C ILE A 18 4.08 2.63 9.38
N GLU A 19 4.62 1.54 9.92
CA GLU A 19 6.05 1.27 9.92
C GLU A 19 6.53 0.84 8.52
N LEU A 20 6.95 1.79 7.69
CA LEU A 20 7.27 1.55 6.27
C LEU A 20 8.24 0.38 6.04
N ALA A 21 9.27 0.28 6.90
CA ALA A 21 10.28 -0.78 6.83
C ALA A 21 9.68 -2.19 6.93
N LYS A 22 8.60 -2.39 7.69
CA LYS A 22 7.89 -3.67 7.81
C LYS A 22 7.45 -4.18 6.44
N TYR A 23 6.85 -3.30 5.64
CA TYR A 23 6.27 -3.65 4.34
C TYR A 23 7.33 -3.76 3.24
N ILE A 24 8.37 -2.90 3.27
CA ILE A 24 9.52 -3.01 2.37
C ILE A 24 10.27 -4.34 2.60
N ASN A 25 10.51 -4.69 3.87
CA ASN A 25 11.15 -5.96 4.23
C ASN A 25 10.28 -7.15 3.83
N TYR A 26 8.94 -7.05 3.97
CA TYR A 26 8.04 -8.11 3.55
C TYR A 26 8.17 -8.43 2.07
N VAL A 27 8.25 -7.42 1.20
CA VAL A 27 8.34 -7.66 -0.26
C VAL A 27 9.76 -7.92 -0.77
N SER A 28 10.78 -7.71 0.07
CA SER A 28 12.17 -7.96 -0.30
C SER A 28 12.43 -9.44 -0.53
N ALA A 29 13.14 -9.77 -1.60
CA ALA A 29 13.51 -11.15 -1.96
C ALA A 29 14.78 -11.17 -2.82
N PRO A 30 15.62 -12.23 -2.77
CA PRO A 30 16.85 -12.31 -3.58
C PRO A 30 16.62 -12.20 -5.09
N GLN A 31 15.48 -12.66 -5.59
CA GLN A 31 15.10 -12.57 -7.00
C GLN A 31 14.54 -11.20 -7.42
N ALA A 32 14.18 -10.34 -6.46
CA ALA A 32 13.60 -9.03 -6.74
C ALA A 32 14.70 -8.02 -7.11
N GLY A 33 14.78 -7.67 -8.39
CA GLY A 33 15.66 -6.60 -8.88
C GLY A 33 15.12 -5.19 -8.66
N ALA A 34 13.85 -5.06 -8.27
CA ALA A 34 13.23 -3.77 -7.96
C ALA A 34 12.17 -3.88 -6.86
N ILE A 35 12.09 -2.82 -6.05
CA ILE A 35 10.97 -2.55 -5.14
C ILE A 35 10.48 -1.13 -5.44
N ALA A 36 9.19 -1.00 -5.74
CA ALA A 36 8.53 0.29 -5.86
C ALA A 36 7.61 0.51 -4.66
N THR A 37 7.57 1.75 -4.17
CA THR A 37 6.76 2.11 -3.01
C THR A 37 5.97 3.39 -3.27
N PHE A 38 4.77 3.45 -2.71
CA PHE A 38 3.96 4.65 -2.62
C PHE A 38 3.59 4.93 -1.16
N SER A 39 3.72 6.19 -0.73
CA SER A 39 3.33 6.66 0.60
C SER A 39 2.40 7.86 0.46
N GLY A 40 1.11 7.63 0.67
CA GLY A 40 0.11 8.70 0.73
C GLY A 40 0.19 9.39 2.09
N THR A 41 0.51 10.68 2.11
CA THR A 41 0.68 11.46 3.34
C THR A 41 -0.38 12.55 3.45
N THR A 42 -0.83 12.84 4.68
CA THR A 42 -1.76 13.93 4.93
C THR A 42 -1.08 15.27 4.66
N ARG A 43 -1.65 16.05 3.73
CA ARG A 43 -1.17 17.40 3.41
C ARG A 43 -1.75 18.42 4.37
N ASP A 44 -1.02 19.52 4.57
CA ASP A 44 -1.37 20.63 5.46
C ASP A 44 -2.39 21.62 4.89
N THR A 45 -2.83 21.41 3.65
CA THR A 45 -3.65 22.35 2.90
C THR A 45 -4.71 21.65 2.06
N PHE A 46 -5.94 22.17 2.11
CA PHE A 46 -7.06 21.74 1.28
C PHE A 46 -7.99 22.92 0.99
N GLU A 47 -8.22 23.23 -0.28
CA GLU A 47 -9.08 24.36 -0.72
C GLU A 47 -8.76 25.70 -0.03
N GLY A 48 -7.48 26.01 0.14
CA GLY A 48 -7.01 27.24 0.79
C GLY A 48 -7.16 27.28 2.32
N LYS A 49 -7.60 26.18 2.94
CA LYS A 49 -7.69 26.03 4.41
C LYS A 49 -6.51 25.21 4.93
N THR A 50 -6.08 25.53 6.15
CA THR A 50 -5.11 24.72 6.90
C THR A 50 -5.78 23.45 7.40
N VAL A 51 -5.16 22.32 7.10
CA VAL A 51 -5.53 20.98 7.59
C VAL A 51 -4.57 20.62 8.71
N VAL A 52 -5.07 19.97 9.76
CA VAL A 52 -4.23 19.44 10.85
C VAL A 52 -4.19 17.91 10.87
N GLU A 53 -5.27 17.28 10.40
CA GLU A 53 -5.41 15.83 10.30
C GLU A 53 -6.51 15.46 9.30
N LEU A 54 -6.49 14.20 8.84
CA LEU A 54 -7.60 13.56 8.15
C LEU A 54 -8.15 12.41 8.99
N ARG A 55 -9.45 12.16 8.91
CA ARG A 55 -10.10 11.00 9.51
C ARG A 55 -10.53 10.03 8.42
N TYR A 56 -10.07 8.79 8.51
CA TYR A 56 -10.43 7.72 7.57
C TYR A 56 -11.36 6.71 8.26
N GLU A 57 -12.43 6.31 7.59
CA GLU A 57 -13.37 5.31 8.09
C GLU A 57 -13.52 4.17 7.08
N ALA A 58 -13.58 2.93 7.56
CA ALA A 58 -13.74 1.78 6.70
C ALA A 58 -14.50 0.64 7.41
N TYR A 59 -15.37 -0.04 6.68
CA TYR A 59 -15.83 -1.37 7.07
C TYR A 59 -14.71 -2.38 6.79
N VAL A 60 -13.87 -2.61 7.81
CA VAL A 60 -12.59 -3.33 7.71
C VAL A 60 -12.67 -4.65 6.94
N PRO A 61 -13.65 -5.56 7.18
CA PRO A 61 -13.71 -6.81 6.44
C PRO A 61 -13.92 -6.62 4.93
N MET A 62 -14.69 -5.60 4.52
CA MET A 62 -14.90 -5.30 3.10
C MET A 62 -13.68 -4.61 2.49
N ALA A 63 -13.07 -3.66 3.21
CA ALA A 63 -11.84 -3.00 2.75
C ALA A 63 -10.73 -4.02 2.46
N ILE A 64 -10.50 -4.98 3.37
CA ILE A 64 -9.51 -6.05 3.16
C ILE A 64 -9.85 -6.90 1.93
N ARG A 65 -11.13 -7.23 1.70
CA ARG A 65 -11.54 -7.99 0.51
C ARG A 65 -11.28 -7.22 -0.78
N ASN A 66 -11.63 -5.95 -0.82
CA ASN A 66 -11.42 -5.10 -1.99
C ASN A 66 -9.92 -4.95 -2.30
N LEU A 67 -9.11 -4.62 -1.30
CA LEU A 67 -7.66 -4.52 -1.43
C LEU A 67 -7.02 -5.82 -1.96
N LYS A 68 -7.45 -6.97 -1.44
CA LYS A 68 -7.01 -8.28 -1.96
C LYS A 68 -7.42 -8.51 -3.40
N SER A 69 -8.63 -8.09 -3.79
CA SER A 69 -9.09 -8.18 -5.18
C SER A 69 -8.23 -7.32 -6.11
N ILE A 70 -7.92 -6.09 -5.72
CA ILE A 70 -7.05 -5.19 -6.50
C ILE A 70 -5.64 -5.78 -6.62
N CYS A 71 -5.08 -6.34 -5.54
CA CYS A 71 -3.80 -7.05 -5.58
C CYS A 71 -3.82 -8.23 -6.57
N SER A 72 -4.93 -8.97 -6.62
CA SER A 72 -5.12 -10.07 -7.58
C SER A 72 -5.15 -9.56 -9.03
N SER A 73 -5.81 -8.42 -9.28
CA SER A 73 -5.82 -7.78 -10.60
C SER A 73 -4.43 -7.32 -11.02
N ALA A 74 -3.65 -6.75 -10.10
CA ALA A 74 -2.27 -6.36 -10.37
C ALA A 74 -1.40 -7.57 -10.75
N ARG A 75 -1.49 -8.67 -9.99
CA ARG A 75 -0.79 -9.93 -10.30
C ARG A 75 -1.19 -10.55 -11.64
N SER A 76 -2.40 -10.26 -12.12
CA SER A 76 -2.86 -10.74 -13.43
C SER A 76 -2.27 -9.93 -14.59
N SER A 77 -1.71 -8.74 -14.31
CA SER A 77 -1.22 -7.79 -15.31
C SER A 77 0.31 -7.68 -15.35
N TRP A 78 1.00 -7.96 -14.24
CA TRP A 78 2.46 -7.83 -14.11
C TRP A 78 3.09 -9.04 -13.40
N ASP A 79 4.37 -9.33 -13.67
CA ASP A 79 5.12 -10.41 -13.01
C ASP A 79 5.70 -9.94 -11.67
N LEU A 80 4.90 -10.10 -10.61
CA LEU A 80 5.19 -9.56 -9.28
C LEU A 80 5.58 -10.67 -8.29
N HIS A 81 6.69 -10.48 -7.59
CA HIS A 81 7.11 -11.39 -6.52
C HIS A 81 6.26 -11.21 -5.26
N SER A 82 6.06 -9.98 -4.82
CA SER A 82 5.33 -9.70 -3.57
C SER A 82 4.65 -8.35 -3.60
N ILE A 83 3.51 -8.25 -2.90
CA ILE A 83 2.74 -7.03 -2.72
C ILE A 83 2.48 -6.85 -1.23
N ALA A 84 2.63 -5.64 -0.73
CA ALA A 84 2.23 -5.25 0.61
C ALA A 84 1.43 -3.94 0.55
N VAL A 85 0.24 -3.93 1.12
CA VAL A 85 -0.63 -2.75 1.21
C VAL A 85 -1.05 -2.53 2.65
N ALA A 86 -0.87 -1.32 3.14
CA ALA A 86 -1.32 -0.87 4.44
C ALA A 86 -2.18 0.37 4.29
N HIS A 87 -3.32 0.39 4.98
CA HIS A 87 -4.13 1.60 5.09
C HIS A 87 -4.49 1.86 6.54
N ARG A 88 -4.22 3.07 7.03
CA ARG A 88 -4.56 3.49 8.38
C ARG A 88 -5.98 4.05 8.42
N VAL A 89 -6.73 3.68 9.45
CA VAL A 89 -8.07 4.22 9.74
C VAL A 89 -8.04 5.06 11.02
N GLY A 90 -9.07 5.88 11.21
CA GLY A 90 -9.17 6.91 12.24
C GLY A 90 -8.31 8.12 11.90
N LEU A 91 -7.76 8.78 12.92
CA LEU A 91 -7.01 10.03 12.76
C LEU A 91 -5.61 9.84 12.18
N VAL A 92 -5.27 10.62 11.15
CA VAL A 92 -3.95 10.70 10.53
C VAL A 92 -3.50 12.16 10.44
N PRO A 93 -2.62 12.61 11.36
CA PRO A 93 -2.05 13.96 11.36
C PRO A 93 -1.32 14.32 10.06
N VAL A 94 -1.19 15.62 9.80
CA VAL A 94 -0.36 16.16 8.72
C VAL A 94 1.06 15.59 8.76
N GLY A 95 1.57 15.22 7.58
CA GLY A 95 2.90 14.63 7.40
C GLY A 95 2.97 13.14 7.67
N GLU A 96 1.93 12.53 8.27
CA GLU A 96 1.87 11.10 8.50
C GLU A 96 1.29 10.33 7.31
N THR A 97 1.71 9.08 7.16
CA THR A 97 1.26 8.18 6.09
C THR A 97 -0.10 7.58 6.43
N SER A 98 -1.10 7.80 5.58
CA SER A 98 -2.41 7.16 5.65
C SER A 98 -2.49 5.87 4.84
N VAL A 99 -1.73 5.77 3.75
CA VAL A 99 -1.67 4.58 2.90
C VAL A 99 -0.24 4.30 2.45
N PHE A 100 0.16 3.05 2.51
CA PHE A 100 1.46 2.61 2.03
C PHE A 100 1.33 1.37 1.15
N ILE A 101 1.99 1.41 -0.01
CA ILE A 101 2.07 0.31 -0.95
C ILE A 101 3.54 0.00 -1.17
N SER A 102 3.89 -1.28 -1.19
CA SER A 102 5.21 -1.78 -1.60
C SER A 102 5.03 -2.98 -2.52
N VAL A 103 5.72 -2.97 -3.65
CA VAL A 103 5.65 -4.02 -4.67
C VAL A 103 7.05 -4.39 -5.11
N SER A 104 7.32 -5.69 -5.22
CA SER A 104 8.60 -6.19 -5.72
C SER A 104 8.43 -7.01 -7.00
N ALA A 105 9.39 -6.87 -7.91
CA ALA A 105 9.44 -7.57 -9.20
C ALA A 105 10.89 -7.79 -9.65
N THR A 106 11.10 -8.65 -10.65
CA THR A 106 12.42 -8.89 -11.25
C THR A 106 12.99 -7.60 -11.84
N HIS A 107 12.13 -6.78 -12.45
CA HIS A 107 12.52 -5.53 -13.11
C HIS A 107 11.64 -4.37 -12.68
N ARG A 108 12.21 -3.16 -12.76
CA ARG A 108 11.58 -1.93 -12.27
C ARG A 108 10.26 -1.56 -12.95
N ALA A 109 10.05 -1.95 -14.22
CA ALA A 109 8.87 -1.57 -14.98
C ALA A 109 7.60 -2.11 -14.31
N ASP A 110 7.54 -3.43 -14.14
CA ASP A 110 6.44 -4.13 -13.46
C ASP A 110 6.21 -3.60 -12.04
N ALA A 111 7.27 -3.37 -11.26
CA ALA A 111 7.14 -2.84 -9.91
C ALA A 111 6.51 -1.43 -9.90
N LEU A 112 6.99 -0.52 -10.76
CA LEU A 112 6.52 0.86 -10.84
C LEU A 112 5.08 0.93 -11.36
N ASP A 113 4.78 0.21 -12.44
CA ASP A 113 3.46 0.21 -13.08
C ASP A 113 2.41 -0.43 -12.16
N ALA A 114 2.73 -1.54 -11.51
CA ALA A 114 1.84 -2.15 -10.53
C ALA A 114 1.65 -1.26 -9.30
N CYS A 115 2.71 -0.62 -8.80
CA CYS A 115 2.59 0.28 -7.64
C CYS A 115 1.68 1.47 -7.94
N LYS A 116 1.76 2.03 -9.15
CA LYS A 116 0.84 3.08 -9.64
C LYS A 116 -0.59 2.54 -9.74
N PHE A 117 -0.78 1.40 -10.40
CA PHE A 117 -2.11 0.78 -10.54
C PHE A 117 -2.78 0.54 -9.18
N LEU A 118 -2.03 0.02 -8.20
CA LEU A 118 -2.56 -0.27 -6.87
C LEU A 118 -3.08 0.97 -6.14
N ILE A 119 -2.46 2.15 -6.30
CA ILE A 119 -2.95 3.38 -5.67
C ILE A 119 -4.10 3.99 -6.45
N ASP A 120 -4.10 3.88 -7.78
CA ASP A 120 -5.17 4.41 -8.63
C ASP A 120 -6.51 3.68 -8.39
N GLU A 121 -6.47 2.40 -7.99
CA GLU A 121 -7.66 1.54 -7.78
C GLU A 121 -8.14 1.41 -6.32
N LEU A 122 -7.41 1.97 -5.34
CA LEU A 122 -7.59 1.70 -3.91
C LEU A 122 -8.91 2.20 -3.29
#